data_AF-A0A9P5C250-F1
#
_entry.id   AF-A0A9P5C250-F1
#
_cell.length_a   1.000
_cell.length_b   1.000
_cell.length_c   1.000
_cell.angle_alpha   90.00
_cell.angle_beta   90.00
_cell.angle_gamma   90.00
#
_symmetry.space_group_name_H-M   'P 1'
#
loop_
_entity.id
_entity.type
_entity.pdbx_description
1 polymer ?
#
loop_
_entity_poly.entity_id
_entity_poly.type
_entity_poly.pdbx_seq_one_letter_code
_entity_poly.pdbx_strand_id
1 'polypeptide(L)'
;MPRKHQYTDVRPQDHHDDDSSTEVESLVGGEKAWAANDYTMPSRSRRDILCPPCLSALRWFIVIALQVVIVGLLAREQGLLMDSKWTRAATTSEKEVGGDMTGWGPHIPTKVTTFAINQTFAPYNTSDFFKPETLAAWNELIPVGMGFQHIKRPELYHDLPTPIVWDQNKTVFTTSMTHQLHCLYAVVEVYSGLKSNIELPEDHHWHMIHCFDYMRQAIMCSADLALEGLETTFPDHNGGSDGWDSKHVCRDYSQVKAHLEKVRAYDDQQIF
;
A
#
# COMPACT_ATOMS: atom_id res chain seq x y z
N MET A 1 50.67 -5.61 -17.88
CA MET A 1 50.95 -4.26 -17.36
C MET A 1 49.63 -3.55 -17.08
N PRO A 2 49.25 -3.28 -15.82
CA PRO A 2 48.12 -2.41 -15.52
C PRO A 2 48.61 -0.99 -15.19
N ARG A 3 47.97 0.01 -15.81
CA ARG A 3 48.17 1.44 -15.56
C ARG A 3 47.62 1.80 -14.17
N LYS A 4 48.47 2.37 -13.31
CA LYS A 4 48.06 3.07 -12.07
C LYS A 4 47.65 4.50 -12.44
N HIS A 5 46.48 4.93 -11.97
CA HIS A 5 46.12 6.34 -11.90
C HIS A 5 46.35 6.83 -10.47
N GLN A 6 47.12 7.90 -10.36
CA GLN A 6 47.52 8.55 -9.12
C GLN A 6 46.75 9.86 -9.05
N TYR A 7 45.85 9.97 -8.08
CA TYR A 7 45.20 11.23 -7.74
C TYR A 7 45.95 11.85 -6.56
N THR A 8 46.34 13.11 -6.74
CA THR A 8 47.02 13.96 -5.76
C THR A 8 45.96 14.91 -5.22
N ASP A 9 45.56 14.78 -3.96
CA ASP A 9 44.62 15.71 -3.31
C ASP A 9 45.31 16.60 -2.27
N VAL A 10 45.28 17.90 -2.62
CA VAL A 10 44.95 19.11 -1.89
C VAL A 10 45.06 19.16 -0.35
N ARG A 11 45.67 20.27 0.11
CA ARG A 11 45.86 20.80 1.47
C ARG A 11 44.59 20.79 2.35
N PRO A 12 44.71 20.58 3.67
CA PRO A 12 43.58 20.69 4.61
C PRO A 12 43.35 22.16 5.00
N GLN A 13 42.08 22.57 5.05
CA GLN A 13 41.66 23.87 5.56
C GLN A 13 40.51 23.66 6.57
N ASP A 14 40.82 24.04 7.82
CA ASP A 14 39.98 24.45 8.95
C ASP A 14 38.53 23.93 9.02
N HIS A 15 38.31 22.99 9.93
CA HIS A 15 36.98 22.65 10.45
C HIS A 15 36.84 23.07 11.91
N HIS A 16 35.71 23.73 12.15
CA HIS A 16 35.20 24.29 13.39
C HIS A 16 35.08 23.26 14.52
N ASP A 17 35.49 23.67 15.72
CA ASP A 17 35.25 22.98 16.99
C ASP A 17 33.80 23.22 17.47
N ASP A 18 32.97 22.16 17.46
CA ASP A 18 31.73 22.07 18.24
C ASP A 18 32.02 21.23 19.49
N ASP A 19 32.21 21.89 20.64
CA ASP A 19 32.42 21.24 21.93
C ASP A 19 31.09 21.15 22.69
N SER A 20 30.50 19.96 22.72
CA SER A 20 29.32 19.62 23.52
C SER A 20 29.75 18.69 24.66
N SER A 21 30.12 19.28 25.80
CA SER A 21 30.44 18.54 27.02
C SER A 21 29.18 18.33 27.87
N THR A 22 28.75 17.08 28.00
CA THR A 22 27.80 16.63 29.03
C THR A 22 28.57 16.11 30.24
N GLU A 23 28.65 16.90 31.32
CA GLU A 23 29.17 16.42 32.60
C GLU A 23 28.03 16.12 33.57
N VAL A 24 28.02 14.87 34.04
CA VAL A 24 27.15 14.32 35.08
C VAL A 24 27.94 14.38 36.39
N GLU A 25 27.62 15.34 37.25
CA GLU A 25 28.21 15.42 38.59
C GLU A 25 27.55 14.40 39.53
N SER A 26 28.33 13.38 39.88
CA SER A 26 28.09 12.41 40.92
C SER A 26 28.51 13.02 42.27
N LEU A 27 27.55 13.43 43.11
CA LEU A 27 27.83 13.99 44.44
C LEU A 27 27.99 12.87 45.47
N VAL A 28 29.23 12.43 45.67
CA VAL A 28 29.68 11.72 46.89
C VAL A 28 30.73 12.57 47.59
N GLY A 29 30.42 12.94 48.83
CA GLY A 29 31.39 13.11 49.93
C GLY A 29 32.45 14.19 49.77
N GLY A 30 32.24 15.34 50.40
CA GLY A 30 33.28 16.35 50.52
C GLY A 30 32.92 17.46 51.50
N GLU A 31 33.00 17.17 52.79
CA GLU A 31 32.88 18.14 53.87
C GLU A 31 33.97 19.22 53.73
N LYS A 32 33.59 20.48 53.52
CA LYS A 32 34.49 21.63 53.68
C LYS A 32 33.79 22.74 54.45
N ALA A 33 34.11 22.78 55.73
CA ALA A 33 33.81 23.87 56.64
C ALA A 33 34.59 25.12 56.23
N TRP A 34 33.90 26.25 56.07
CA TRP A 34 34.52 27.57 55.99
C TRP A 34 33.79 28.57 56.89
N ALA A 35 34.56 29.02 57.89
CA ALA A 35 34.57 30.30 58.59
C ALA A 35 33.22 30.98 58.92
N ALA A 36 32.90 30.93 60.22
CA ALA A 36 31.96 31.83 60.87
C ALA A 36 32.47 33.28 60.82
N ASN A 37 31.61 34.20 60.35
CA ASN A 37 31.75 35.63 60.63
C ASN A 37 30.41 36.17 61.13
N ASP A 38 30.54 37.10 62.08
CA ASP A 38 29.55 37.53 63.06
C ASP A 38 28.22 38.10 62.54
N TYR A 39 27.25 37.94 63.42
CA TYR A 39 25.84 38.36 63.39
C TYR A 39 25.59 39.83 63.05
N THR A 40 24.64 40.07 62.16
CA THR A 40 23.61 41.12 62.31
C THR A 40 22.30 40.65 61.67
N MET A 41 21.24 40.52 62.48
CA MET A 41 19.87 40.22 62.03
C MET A 41 19.16 41.53 61.60
N PRO A 42 18.48 41.54 60.44
CA PRO A 42 17.34 42.41 60.25
C PRO A 42 16.04 41.61 60.07
N SER A 43 15.12 41.86 60.98
CA SER A 43 13.65 41.91 60.83
C SER A 43 12.95 40.91 59.88
N ARG A 44 12.14 40.04 60.49
CA ARG A 44 11.07 39.27 59.84
C ARG A 44 10.17 40.18 59.01
N SER A 45 10.33 40.16 57.68
CA SER A 45 9.28 40.57 56.75
C SER A 45 8.50 39.33 56.33
N ARG A 46 7.31 39.18 56.91
CA ARG A 46 6.33 38.17 56.53
C ARG A 46 5.71 38.61 55.20
N ARG A 47 6.27 38.14 54.08
CA ARG A 47 5.57 38.11 52.79
C ARG A 47 5.01 36.72 52.58
N ASP A 48 3.83 36.51 53.14
CA ASP A 48 2.91 35.51 52.63
C ASP A 48 2.41 35.96 51.23
N ILE A 49 2.01 34.98 50.42
CA ILE A 49 1.30 35.04 49.11
C ILE A 49 2.17 34.67 47.88
N LEU A 50 2.28 33.37 47.61
CA LEU A 50 1.57 32.72 46.48
C LEU A 50 1.55 31.18 46.66
N CYS A 51 0.38 30.58 46.44
CA CYS A 51 -0.04 29.24 46.86
C CYS A 51 0.78 28.04 46.31
N PRO A 52 1.45 27.22 47.16
CA PRO A 52 1.97 25.91 46.76
C PRO A 52 0.92 24.87 46.30
N PRO A 53 -0.37 24.86 46.74
CA PRO A 53 -1.32 23.82 46.30
C PRO A 53 -1.81 23.96 44.86
N CYS A 54 -1.76 25.15 44.25
CA CYS A 54 -2.20 25.32 42.85
C CYS A 54 -1.18 24.77 41.85
N LEU A 55 0.12 24.93 42.13
CA LEU A 55 1.19 24.40 41.27
C LEU A 55 1.29 22.86 41.38
N SER A 56 1.06 22.30 42.57
CA SER A 56 1.02 20.85 42.75
C SER A 56 -0.22 20.23 42.07
N ALA A 57 -1.39 20.87 42.16
CA ALA A 57 -2.58 20.44 41.46
C ALA A 57 -2.39 20.47 39.93
N LEU A 58 -1.84 21.55 39.39
CA LEU A 58 -1.55 21.68 37.95
C LEU A 58 -0.58 20.59 37.46
N ARG A 59 0.44 20.25 38.26
CA ARG A 59 1.37 19.14 37.95
C ARG A 59 0.64 17.82 37.83
N TRP A 60 -0.29 17.51 38.73
CA TRP A 60 -1.08 16.27 38.66
C TRP A 60 -2.02 16.25 37.46
N PHE A 61 -2.63 17.38 37.07
CA PHE A 61 -3.41 17.46 35.84
C PHE A 61 -2.58 17.18 34.59
N ILE A 62 -1.37 17.74 34.50
CA ILE A 62 -0.46 17.50 33.38
C ILE A 62 -0.03 16.03 33.33
N VAL A 63 0.34 15.44 34.48
CA VAL A 63 0.73 14.02 34.55
C VAL A 63 -0.42 13.10 34.15
N ILE A 64 -1.63 13.36 34.64
CA ILE A 64 -2.81 12.57 34.28
C ILE A 64 -3.13 12.73 32.79
N ALA A 65 -3.06 13.94 32.24
CA ALA A 65 -3.30 14.18 30.82
C ALA A 65 -2.28 13.45 29.95
N LEU A 66 -0.99 13.53 30.28
CA LEU A 66 0.08 12.80 29.58
C LEU A 66 -0.10 11.29 29.71
N GLN A 67 -0.49 10.79 30.88
CA GLN A 67 -0.75 9.37 31.09
C GLN A 67 -1.94 8.88 30.25
N VAL A 68 -3.01 9.66 30.14
CA VAL A 68 -4.16 9.36 29.27
C VAL A 68 -3.74 9.35 27.80
N VAL A 69 -2.90 10.30 27.38
CA VAL A 69 -2.36 10.32 26.01
C VAL A 69 -1.49 9.08 25.74
N ILE A 70 -0.59 8.71 26.65
CA ILE A 70 0.28 7.53 26.50
C ILE A 70 -0.56 6.25 26.47
N VAL A 71 -1.51 6.08 27.39
CA VAL A 71 -2.42 4.92 27.40
C VAL A 71 -3.27 4.89 26.13
N GLY A 72 -3.72 6.04 25.63
CA GLY A 72 -4.43 6.15 24.36
C GLY A 72 -3.57 5.77 23.15
N LEU A 73 -2.30 6.20 23.12
CA LEU A 73 -1.37 5.83 22.06
C LEU A 73 -1.04 4.33 22.08
N LEU A 74 -0.83 3.75 23.27
CA LEU A 74 -0.59 2.31 23.44
C LEU A 74 -1.83 1.49 23.08
N ALA A 75 -3.02 1.93 23.47
CA ALA A 75 -4.27 1.27 23.10
C ALA A 75 -4.55 1.40 21.59
N ARG A 76 -4.09 2.48 20.93
CA ARG A 76 -4.10 2.59 19.46
C ARG A 76 -3.13 1.61 18.81
N GLU A 77 -1.90 1.52 19.31
CA GLU A 77 -0.86 0.62 18.81
C GLU A 77 -1.25 -0.86 18.98
N GLN A 78 -1.90 -1.20 20.08
CA GLN A 78 -2.44 -2.54 20.37
C GLN A 78 -3.77 -2.83 19.66
N GLY A 79 -4.28 -1.91 18.82
CA GLY A 79 -5.50 -2.09 18.03
C GLY A 79 -6.81 -1.92 18.81
N LEU A 80 -6.77 -1.69 20.13
CA LEU A 80 -7.95 -1.58 21.01
C LEU A 80 -8.79 -0.33 20.76
N LEU A 81 -8.22 0.73 20.19
CA LEU A 81 -8.94 1.96 19.83
C LEU A 81 -9.31 2.04 18.34
N MET A 82 -8.98 1.03 17.53
CA MET A 82 -9.29 1.06 16.10
C MET A 82 -10.78 0.84 15.79
N ASP A 83 -11.61 0.46 16.76
CA ASP A 83 -13.03 0.13 16.54
C ASP A 83 -14.00 1.32 16.61
N SER A 84 -13.49 2.55 16.78
CA SER A 84 -14.35 3.74 16.71
C SER A 84 -14.72 4.03 15.25
N LYS A 85 -15.92 3.62 14.84
CA LYS A 85 -16.52 3.90 13.52
C LYS A 85 -16.69 5.41 13.22
N TRP A 86 -16.45 6.28 14.20
CA TRP A 86 -16.73 7.72 14.12
C TRP A 86 -15.58 8.54 13.49
N THR A 87 -14.33 8.05 13.49
CA THR A 87 -13.15 8.88 13.14
C THR A 87 -12.35 8.40 11.94
N ARG A 88 -12.65 7.24 11.33
CA ARG A 88 -12.04 6.89 10.05
C ARG A 88 -12.73 7.68 8.94
N ALA A 89 -12.18 8.84 8.60
CA ALA A 89 -12.33 9.33 7.23
C ALA A 89 -11.95 8.17 6.30
N ALA A 90 -12.82 7.80 5.37
CA ALA A 90 -12.50 6.77 4.40
C ALA A 90 -11.26 7.24 3.64
N THR A 91 -10.14 6.54 3.85
CA THR A 91 -8.89 6.83 3.15
C THR A 91 -9.07 6.44 1.68
N THR A 92 -8.77 7.35 0.77
CA THR A 92 -8.87 7.15 -0.69
C THR A 92 -7.58 6.56 -1.25
N SER A 93 -7.66 5.90 -2.41
CA SER A 93 -6.49 5.40 -3.16
C SER A 93 -5.87 6.42 -4.12
N GLU A 94 -6.33 7.67 -4.10
CA GLU A 94 -6.02 8.72 -5.09
C GLU A 94 -4.52 8.95 -5.31
N LYS A 95 -3.73 8.77 -4.25
CA LYS A 95 -2.28 9.01 -4.24
C LYS A 95 -1.45 7.74 -4.25
N GLU A 96 -2.09 6.59 -4.47
CA GLU A 96 -1.41 5.30 -4.50
C GLU A 96 -1.07 4.91 -5.94
N VAL A 97 0.06 4.21 -6.10
CA VAL A 97 0.41 3.58 -7.38
C VAL A 97 -0.69 2.59 -7.79
N GLY A 98 -1.16 2.71 -9.04
CA GLY A 98 -2.28 1.93 -9.57
C GLY A 98 -3.61 2.14 -8.82
N GLY A 99 -3.73 3.16 -7.98
CA GLY A 99 -4.96 3.54 -7.32
C GLY A 99 -5.87 4.32 -8.27
N ASP A 100 -7.11 4.57 -7.84
CA ASP A 100 -8.02 5.44 -8.56
C ASP A 100 -7.76 6.92 -8.24
N MET A 101 -7.24 7.65 -9.21
CA MET A 101 -6.93 9.08 -9.10
C MET A 101 -8.15 10.00 -9.04
N THR A 102 -9.37 9.48 -9.26
CA THR A 102 -10.60 10.32 -9.27
C THR A 102 -11.15 10.58 -7.86
N GLY A 103 -10.62 9.85 -6.87
CA GLY A 103 -11.07 9.90 -5.47
C GLY A 103 -12.25 8.97 -5.16
N TRP A 104 -12.72 8.18 -6.13
CA TRP A 104 -13.79 7.19 -5.96
C TRP A 104 -13.31 5.94 -5.22
N GLY A 105 -12.12 5.44 -5.57
CA GLY A 105 -11.53 4.23 -5.02
C GLY A 105 -11.05 4.40 -3.58
N PRO A 106 -11.34 3.44 -2.69
CA PRO A 106 -10.81 3.45 -1.34
C PRO A 106 -9.37 2.93 -1.33
N HIS A 107 -8.64 3.30 -0.27
CA HIS A 107 -7.44 2.59 0.13
C HIS A 107 -7.77 1.11 0.36
N ILE A 108 -7.03 0.24 -0.31
CA ILE A 108 -7.07 -1.21 -0.10
C ILE A 108 -5.69 -1.62 0.43
N PRO A 109 -5.61 -2.34 1.55
CA PRO A 109 -4.33 -2.76 2.11
C PRO A 109 -3.59 -3.69 1.16
N THR A 110 -2.27 -3.68 1.27
CA THR A 110 -1.38 -4.55 0.51
C THR A 110 -1.03 -5.82 1.26
N LYS A 111 -0.62 -6.84 0.51
CA LYS A 111 -0.15 -8.13 1.00
C LYS A 111 1.04 -8.58 0.16
N VAL A 112 2.05 -9.14 0.83
CA VAL A 112 3.15 -9.82 0.14
C VAL A 112 2.67 -11.18 -0.35
N THR A 113 2.84 -11.44 -1.64
CA THR A 113 2.47 -12.68 -2.31
C THR A 113 3.69 -13.24 -3.03
N THR A 114 3.84 -14.56 -3.03
CA THR A 114 4.79 -15.26 -3.90
C THR A 114 4.06 -15.77 -5.13
N PHE A 115 4.59 -15.48 -6.32
CA PHE A 115 4.00 -15.99 -7.56
C PHE A 115 4.37 -17.46 -7.76
N ALA A 116 3.37 -18.23 -8.21
CA ALA A 116 3.50 -19.64 -8.51
C ALA A 116 2.63 -19.98 -9.70
N ILE A 117 3.10 -20.94 -10.50
CA ILE A 117 2.35 -21.43 -11.64
C ILE A 117 1.04 -22.10 -11.20
N ASN A 118 -0.06 -21.75 -11.86
CA ASN A 118 -1.37 -22.38 -11.64
C ASN A 118 -1.96 -22.84 -12.98
N GLN A 119 -1.88 -24.14 -13.22
CA GLN A 119 -2.31 -24.80 -14.46
C GLN A 119 -3.84 -24.86 -14.61
N THR A 120 -4.62 -24.44 -13.61
CA THR A 120 -6.08 -24.30 -13.75
C THR A 120 -6.42 -23.18 -14.74
N PHE A 121 -5.72 -22.05 -14.70
CA PHE A 121 -6.04 -20.88 -15.53
C PHE A 121 -5.44 -20.95 -16.94
N ALA A 122 -4.28 -21.62 -17.07
CA ALA A 122 -3.59 -21.84 -18.33
C ALA A 122 -3.07 -23.30 -18.40
N PRO A 123 -3.93 -24.27 -18.75
CA PRO A 123 -3.54 -25.67 -18.82
C PRO A 123 -2.53 -25.96 -19.93
N TYR A 124 -1.55 -26.85 -19.67
CA TYR A 124 -0.61 -27.31 -20.70
C TYR A 124 -1.29 -27.90 -21.94
N ASN A 125 -2.36 -28.68 -21.75
CA ASN A 125 -3.22 -29.09 -22.85
C ASN A 125 -4.24 -27.99 -23.12
N THR A 126 -4.03 -27.24 -24.20
CA THR A 126 -4.87 -26.10 -24.59
C THR A 126 -6.34 -26.42 -24.77
N SER A 127 -6.69 -27.68 -25.08
CA SER A 127 -8.10 -28.07 -25.21
C SER A 127 -8.82 -28.12 -23.86
N ASP A 128 -8.08 -28.29 -22.77
CA ASP A 128 -8.62 -28.31 -21.40
C ASP A 128 -9.02 -26.92 -20.90
N PHE A 129 -8.61 -25.85 -21.59
CA PHE A 129 -9.05 -24.49 -21.30
C PHE A 129 -10.58 -24.35 -21.38
N PHE A 130 -11.20 -25.02 -22.34
CA PHE A 130 -12.65 -24.94 -22.60
C PHE A 130 -13.47 -25.88 -21.69
N LYS A 131 -12.83 -26.55 -20.73
CA LYS A 131 -13.56 -27.37 -19.75
C LYS A 131 -14.32 -26.49 -18.76
N PRO A 132 -15.51 -26.93 -18.30
CA PRO A 132 -16.32 -26.16 -17.35
C PRO A 132 -15.57 -25.73 -16.10
N GLU A 133 -14.65 -26.56 -15.60
CA GLU A 133 -13.88 -26.28 -14.37
C GLU A 133 -12.90 -25.10 -14.58
N THR A 134 -12.23 -25.05 -15.72
CA THR A 134 -11.31 -23.95 -16.07
C THR A 134 -12.09 -22.65 -16.27
N LEU A 135 -13.19 -22.68 -17.01
CA LEU A 135 -14.04 -21.51 -17.26
C LEU A 135 -14.68 -21.00 -15.95
N ALA A 136 -15.09 -21.90 -15.06
CA ALA A 136 -15.59 -21.54 -13.73
C ALA A 136 -14.52 -20.85 -12.88
N ALA A 137 -13.28 -21.36 -12.87
CA ALA A 137 -12.18 -20.73 -12.15
C ALA A 137 -11.91 -19.30 -12.67
N TRP A 138 -11.96 -19.10 -13.98
CA TRP A 138 -11.86 -17.77 -14.59
C TRP A 138 -13.00 -16.82 -14.19
N ASN A 139 -14.24 -17.31 -14.17
CA ASN A 139 -15.40 -16.56 -13.66
C ASN A 139 -15.25 -16.22 -12.16
N GLU A 140 -14.63 -17.09 -11.37
CA GLU A 140 -14.38 -16.83 -9.95
C GLU A 140 -13.30 -15.76 -9.73
N LEU A 141 -12.44 -15.45 -10.71
CA LEU A 141 -11.50 -14.34 -10.58
C LEU A 141 -12.22 -13.00 -10.57
N ILE A 142 -13.20 -12.79 -11.45
CA ILE A 142 -13.94 -11.53 -11.56
C ILE A 142 -14.92 -11.38 -10.36
N PRO A 143 -15.11 -10.17 -9.81
CA PRO A 143 -16.16 -9.93 -8.81
C PRO A 143 -17.56 -10.06 -9.40
N VAL A 144 -18.55 -10.32 -8.56
CA VAL A 144 -19.98 -10.14 -8.92
C VAL A 144 -20.21 -8.69 -9.39
N GLY A 145 -20.90 -8.53 -10.52
CA GLY A 145 -21.05 -7.28 -11.27
C GLY A 145 -19.91 -7.00 -12.25
N MET A 146 -19.01 -7.97 -12.47
CA MET A 146 -17.87 -7.95 -13.40
C MET A 146 -16.90 -6.76 -13.26
N GLY A 147 -16.96 -6.02 -12.16
CA GLY A 147 -16.17 -4.81 -11.93
C GLY A 147 -16.78 -3.51 -12.44
N PHE A 148 -17.99 -3.55 -12.98
CA PHE A 148 -18.73 -2.33 -13.31
C PHE A 148 -19.32 -1.72 -12.04
N GLN A 149 -18.99 -0.46 -11.80
CA GLN A 149 -19.32 0.29 -10.60
C GLN A 149 -20.34 1.36 -10.92
N HIS A 150 -21.38 1.45 -10.09
CA HIS A 150 -22.38 2.51 -10.20
C HIS A 150 -22.05 3.66 -9.26
N ILE A 151 -21.66 4.80 -9.84
CA ILE A 151 -21.36 6.03 -9.10
C ILE A 151 -22.63 6.89 -9.02
N LYS A 152 -23.26 6.93 -7.83
CA LYS A 152 -24.52 7.65 -7.62
C LYS A 152 -24.40 9.18 -7.68
N ARG A 153 -23.22 9.71 -7.36
CA ARG A 153 -22.91 11.15 -7.24
C ARG A 153 -21.57 11.46 -7.90
N PRO A 154 -21.48 11.36 -9.24
CA PRO A 154 -20.23 11.56 -9.96
C PRO A 154 -19.63 12.96 -9.75
N GLU A 155 -20.45 13.96 -9.44
CA GLU A 155 -20.04 15.34 -9.18
C GLU A 155 -19.13 15.53 -7.96
N LEU A 156 -18.99 14.52 -7.10
CA LEU A 156 -18.10 14.55 -5.94
C LEU A 156 -16.66 14.12 -6.27
N TYR A 157 -16.44 13.64 -7.48
CA TYR A 157 -15.18 13.08 -7.95
C TYR A 157 -14.66 13.91 -9.12
N HIS A 158 -13.34 13.95 -9.28
CA HIS A 158 -12.70 14.72 -10.34
C HIS A 158 -12.07 13.78 -11.37
N ASP A 159 -11.82 14.28 -12.58
CA ASP A 159 -11.13 13.54 -13.64
C ASP A 159 -11.75 12.16 -13.99
N LEU A 160 -13.06 12.00 -13.73
CA LEU A 160 -13.80 10.82 -14.18
C LEU A 160 -13.76 10.74 -15.72
N PRO A 161 -13.53 9.55 -16.30
CA PRO A 161 -13.60 9.38 -17.75
C PRO A 161 -15.04 9.54 -18.26
N THR A 162 -15.24 9.42 -19.57
CA THR A 162 -16.59 9.33 -20.13
C THR A 162 -17.28 8.06 -19.58
N PRO A 163 -18.49 8.16 -19.00
CA PRO A 163 -19.21 7.01 -18.50
C PRO A 163 -19.55 5.99 -19.59
N ILE A 164 -19.67 4.73 -19.19
CA ILE A 164 -20.14 3.66 -20.06
C ILE A 164 -21.62 3.90 -20.37
N VAL A 165 -21.99 3.74 -21.65
CA VAL A 165 -23.40 3.83 -22.08
C VAL A 165 -24.17 2.68 -21.44
N TRP A 166 -25.17 3.02 -20.62
CA TRP A 166 -25.92 2.06 -19.82
C TRP A 166 -27.41 2.39 -19.85
N ASP A 167 -28.25 1.38 -20.12
CA ASP A 167 -29.68 1.57 -20.42
C ASP A 167 -30.54 2.04 -19.22
N GLN A 168 -29.97 2.10 -18.01
CA GLN A 168 -30.71 2.26 -16.75
C GLN A 168 -30.51 3.62 -16.04
N ASN A 169 -30.11 4.69 -16.77
CA ASN A 169 -29.82 6.01 -16.18
C ASN A 169 -28.83 5.96 -15.01
N LYS A 170 -27.90 5.00 -15.04
CA LYS A 170 -26.82 4.85 -14.06
C LYS A 170 -25.54 5.43 -14.66
N THR A 171 -24.77 6.15 -13.86
CA THR A 171 -23.40 6.51 -14.24
C THR A 171 -22.49 5.34 -13.89
N VAL A 172 -22.04 4.62 -14.93
CA VAL A 172 -21.29 3.36 -14.78
C VAL A 172 -19.88 3.51 -15.30
N PHE A 173 -18.93 2.94 -14.56
CA PHE A 173 -17.52 2.84 -14.91
C PHE A 173 -17.03 1.42 -14.63
N THR A 174 -15.92 0.99 -15.22
CA THR A 174 -15.27 -0.28 -14.86
C THR A 174 -13.88 0.00 -14.29
N THR A 175 -13.35 -0.91 -13.48
CA THR A 175 -11.96 -0.76 -13.01
C THR A 175 -10.97 -1.27 -14.04
N SER A 176 -9.79 -0.64 -14.08
CA SER A 176 -8.67 -1.08 -14.91
C SER A 176 -8.28 -2.53 -14.62
N MET A 177 -8.27 -2.96 -13.35
CA MET A 177 -7.95 -4.34 -12.95
C MET A 177 -8.91 -5.36 -13.57
N THR A 178 -10.22 -5.13 -13.49
CA THR A 178 -11.20 -6.08 -14.03
C THR A 178 -11.17 -6.13 -15.56
N HIS A 179 -10.90 -5.01 -16.23
CA HIS A 179 -10.72 -4.99 -17.67
C HIS A 179 -9.43 -5.71 -18.10
N GLN A 180 -8.31 -5.53 -17.38
CA GLN A 180 -7.06 -6.24 -17.64
C GLN A 180 -7.23 -7.77 -17.50
N LEU A 181 -7.99 -8.24 -16.50
CA LEU A 181 -8.29 -9.67 -16.37
C LEU A 181 -9.13 -10.21 -17.51
N HIS A 182 -10.15 -9.46 -17.96
CA HIS A 182 -10.94 -9.82 -19.15
C HIS A 182 -10.07 -9.88 -20.42
N CYS A 183 -9.18 -8.89 -20.61
CA CYS A 183 -8.23 -8.90 -21.72
C CYS A 183 -7.29 -10.11 -21.68
N LEU A 184 -6.80 -10.49 -20.50
CA LEU A 184 -5.98 -11.68 -20.34
C LEU A 184 -6.77 -12.95 -20.68
N TYR A 185 -8.02 -13.07 -20.22
CA TYR A 185 -8.90 -14.19 -20.58
C TYR A 185 -9.04 -14.31 -22.10
N ALA A 186 -9.37 -13.21 -22.80
CA ALA A 186 -9.53 -13.22 -24.26
C ALA A 186 -8.25 -13.68 -24.98
N VAL A 187 -7.08 -13.25 -24.51
CA VAL A 187 -5.80 -13.69 -25.08
C VAL A 187 -5.58 -15.20 -24.89
N VAL A 188 -5.88 -15.74 -23.71
CA VAL A 188 -5.73 -17.18 -23.42
C VAL A 188 -6.75 -18.01 -24.20
N GLU A 189 -7.98 -17.53 -24.32
CA GLU A 189 -9.04 -18.17 -25.12
C GLU A 189 -8.64 -18.29 -26.58
N VAL A 190 -8.18 -17.18 -27.18
CA VAL A 190 -7.75 -17.17 -28.59
C VAL A 190 -6.55 -18.08 -28.80
N TYR A 191 -5.53 -18.01 -27.93
CA TYR A 191 -4.39 -18.91 -28.01
C TYR A 191 -4.82 -20.39 -27.93
N SER A 192 -5.69 -20.71 -26.97
CA SER A 192 -6.16 -22.08 -26.73
C SER A 192 -7.00 -22.61 -27.89
N GLY A 193 -7.87 -21.77 -28.46
CA GLY A 193 -8.71 -22.13 -29.60
C GLY A 193 -7.88 -22.34 -30.88
N LEU A 194 -6.92 -21.45 -31.16
CA LEU A 194 -5.98 -21.62 -32.27
C LEU A 194 -5.17 -22.91 -32.14
N LYS A 195 -4.68 -23.24 -30.93
CA LYS A 195 -3.89 -24.47 -30.70
C LYS A 195 -4.72 -25.75 -30.73
N SER A 196 -5.98 -25.67 -30.33
CA SER A 196 -6.87 -26.83 -30.23
C SER A 196 -7.79 -26.99 -31.44
N ASN A 197 -7.65 -26.12 -32.44
CA ASN A 197 -8.50 -26.09 -33.64
C ASN A 197 -10.01 -25.97 -33.30
N ILE A 198 -10.32 -25.11 -32.34
CA ILE A 198 -11.69 -24.75 -31.93
C ILE A 198 -12.06 -23.44 -32.64
N GLU A 199 -13.32 -23.33 -33.05
CA GLU A 199 -13.86 -22.12 -33.68
C GLU A 199 -13.82 -20.94 -32.70
N LEU A 200 -13.36 -19.79 -33.18
CA LEU A 200 -13.17 -18.59 -32.37
C LEU A 200 -14.28 -17.57 -32.65
N PRO A 201 -14.58 -16.67 -31.69
CA PRO A 201 -15.43 -15.51 -31.94
C PRO A 201 -14.96 -14.70 -33.16
N GLU A 202 -15.88 -14.12 -33.92
CA GLU A 202 -15.55 -13.36 -35.16
C GLU A 202 -14.58 -12.20 -34.89
N ASP A 203 -14.68 -11.58 -33.72
CA ASP A 203 -13.88 -10.43 -33.31
C ASP A 203 -12.54 -10.78 -32.65
N HIS A 204 -12.17 -12.07 -32.57
CA HIS A 204 -10.96 -12.53 -31.87
C HIS A 204 -9.69 -11.76 -32.29
N HIS A 205 -9.55 -11.44 -33.57
CA HIS A 205 -8.39 -10.70 -34.07
C HIS A 205 -8.34 -9.27 -33.49
N TRP A 206 -9.47 -8.57 -33.46
CA TRP A 206 -9.55 -7.23 -32.89
C TRP A 206 -9.24 -7.24 -31.40
N HIS A 207 -9.85 -8.19 -30.67
CA HIS A 207 -9.59 -8.39 -29.24
C HIS A 207 -8.11 -8.62 -28.97
N MET A 208 -7.43 -9.49 -29.74
CA MET A 208 -6.00 -9.75 -29.57
C MET A 208 -5.14 -8.49 -29.71
N ILE A 209 -5.31 -7.72 -30.78
CA ILE A 209 -4.49 -6.53 -31.04
C ILE A 209 -4.73 -5.45 -29.96
N HIS A 210 -5.99 -5.24 -29.58
CA HIS A 210 -6.33 -4.29 -28.52
C HIS A 210 -5.77 -4.74 -27.16
N CYS A 211 -6.00 -6.00 -26.79
CA CYS A 211 -5.58 -6.54 -25.50
C CYS A 211 -4.06 -6.56 -25.35
N PHE A 212 -3.31 -6.86 -26.42
CA PHE A 212 -1.85 -6.82 -26.36
C PHE A 212 -1.32 -5.43 -26.03
N ASP A 213 -1.80 -4.39 -26.71
CA ASP A 213 -1.33 -3.04 -26.41
C ASP A 213 -1.83 -2.54 -25.05
N TYR A 214 -3.08 -2.85 -24.67
CA TYR A 214 -3.62 -2.49 -23.36
C TYR A 214 -2.84 -3.15 -22.22
N MET A 215 -2.56 -4.45 -22.31
CA MET A 215 -1.77 -5.17 -21.30
C MET A 215 -0.33 -4.66 -21.22
N ARG A 216 0.30 -4.34 -22.36
CA ARG A 216 1.62 -3.69 -22.39
C ARG A 216 1.60 -2.37 -21.59
N GLN A 217 0.59 -1.52 -21.82
CA GLN A 217 0.45 -0.25 -21.11
C GLN A 217 0.20 -0.46 -19.61
N ALA A 218 -0.65 -1.43 -19.25
CA ALA A 218 -0.94 -1.78 -17.86
C ALA A 218 0.33 -2.24 -17.10
N ILE A 219 1.15 -3.11 -17.71
CA ILE A 219 2.41 -3.57 -17.13
C ILE A 219 3.36 -2.39 -16.91
N MET A 220 3.52 -1.52 -17.92
CA MET A 220 4.37 -0.33 -17.80
C MET A 220 3.86 0.67 -16.75
N CYS A 221 2.55 0.78 -16.59
CA CYS A 221 1.92 1.65 -15.59
C CYS A 221 2.10 1.10 -14.17
N SER A 222 1.94 -0.22 -13.99
CA SER A 222 2.14 -0.87 -12.69
C SER A 222 3.61 -0.89 -12.30
N ALA A 223 4.52 -1.01 -13.27
CA ALA A 223 5.98 -1.00 -13.10
C ALA A 223 6.44 -1.81 -11.88
N ASP A 224 6.03 -3.08 -11.80
CA ASP A 224 6.44 -3.95 -10.70
C ASP A 224 7.96 -4.16 -10.73
N LEU A 225 8.63 -3.76 -9.66
CA LEU A 225 10.10 -3.81 -9.52
C LEU A 225 10.57 -4.97 -8.67
N ALA A 226 9.71 -5.97 -8.41
CA ALA A 226 10.12 -7.20 -7.75
C ALA A 226 11.30 -7.86 -8.48
N LEU A 227 12.29 -8.34 -7.73
CA LEU A 227 13.41 -9.09 -8.29
C LEU A 227 12.96 -10.52 -8.57
N GLU A 228 13.31 -11.02 -9.76
CA GLU A 228 13.05 -12.39 -10.16
C GLU A 228 14.31 -13.25 -10.14
N GLY A 229 14.14 -14.52 -9.81
CA GLY A 229 15.22 -15.48 -9.59
C GLY A 229 15.53 -16.38 -10.79
N LEU A 230 16.28 -17.44 -10.51
CA LEU A 230 16.54 -18.53 -11.45
C LEU A 230 15.21 -19.23 -11.79
N GLU A 231 15.04 -19.60 -13.06
CA GLU A 231 13.90 -20.38 -13.51
C GLU A 231 13.70 -21.66 -12.67
N THR A 232 12.44 -22.06 -12.55
CA THR A 232 12.03 -23.30 -11.87
C THR A 232 11.20 -24.22 -12.76
N THR A 233 10.76 -23.72 -13.92
CA THR A 233 9.80 -24.39 -14.81
C THR A 233 10.27 -24.51 -16.26
N PHE A 234 11.45 -23.98 -16.63
CA PHE A 234 11.93 -24.10 -18.00
C PHE A 234 12.37 -25.55 -18.29
N PRO A 235 11.94 -26.17 -19.40
CA PRO A 235 12.30 -27.57 -19.70
C PRO A 235 13.80 -27.81 -19.90
N ASP A 236 14.55 -26.78 -20.33
CA ASP A 236 15.96 -26.86 -20.67
C ASP A 236 16.89 -26.33 -19.56
N HIS A 237 16.32 -25.82 -18.46
CA HIS A 237 17.03 -25.22 -17.33
C HIS A 237 18.18 -24.29 -17.73
N ASN A 238 17.93 -23.41 -18.71
CA ASN A 238 18.98 -22.61 -19.36
C ASN A 238 19.58 -21.49 -18.49
N GLY A 239 19.16 -21.35 -17.24
CA GLY A 239 19.67 -20.31 -16.34
C GLY A 239 18.98 -18.95 -16.44
N GLY A 240 17.86 -18.85 -17.18
CA GLY A 240 17.02 -17.65 -17.26
C GLY A 240 16.16 -17.40 -16.02
N SER A 241 15.25 -16.44 -16.11
CA SER A 241 14.18 -16.20 -15.13
C SER A 241 12.84 -16.57 -15.75
N ASP A 242 11.98 -17.25 -14.99
CA ASP A 242 10.57 -17.50 -15.33
C ASP A 242 9.60 -16.74 -14.42
N GLY A 243 10.12 -15.89 -13.53
CA GLY A 243 9.37 -15.02 -12.62
C GLY A 243 8.78 -15.69 -11.39
N TRP A 244 8.81 -17.02 -11.29
CA TRP A 244 8.27 -17.74 -10.12
C TRP A 244 9.19 -17.63 -8.89
N ASP A 245 8.65 -17.96 -7.70
CA ASP A 245 9.32 -17.82 -6.38
C ASP A 245 9.62 -16.36 -5.95
N SER A 246 9.43 -15.41 -6.86
CA SER A 246 9.54 -13.97 -6.60
C SER A 246 8.46 -13.48 -5.64
N LYS A 247 8.83 -12.53 -4.76
CA LYS A 247 7.91 -11.90 -3.81
C LYS A 247 7.46 -10.53 -4.33
N HIS A 248 6.15 -10.34 -4.38
CA HIS A 248 5.50 -9.14 -4.88
C HIS A 248 4.69 -8.48 -3.77
N VAL A 249 4.59 -7.15 -3.80
CA VAL A 249 3.69 -6.39 -2.92
C VAL A 249 2.45 -6.03 -3.72
N CYS A 250 1.35 -6.76 -3.49
CA CYS A 250 0.12 -6.59 -4.24
C CYS A 250 -0.97 -5.97 -3.35
N ARG A 251 -2.01 -5.37 -3.93
CA ARG A 251 -3.26 -5.14 -3.18
C ARG A 251 -3.85 -6.48 -2.76
N ASP A 252 -4.45 -6.54 -1.58
CA ASP A 252 -5.16 -7.74 -1.14
C ASP A 252 -6.36 -7.98 -2.06
N TYR A 253 -6.22 -8.94 -2.98
CA TYR A 253 -7.20 -9.22 -4.01
C TYR A 253 -8.59 -9.55 -3.46
N SER A 254 -8.65 -10.22 -2.29
CA SER A 254 -9.91 -10.54 -1.63
C SER A 254 -10.67 -9.28 -1.21
N GLN A 255 -9.93 -8.27 -0.72
CA GLN A 255 -10.49 -6.98 -0.33
C GLN A 255 -10.83 -6.12 -1.53
N VAL A 256 -10.05 -6.20 -2.62
CA VAL A 256 -10.41 -5.57 -3.90
C VAL A 256 -11.74 -6.12 -4.39
N LYS A 257 -11.89 -7.45 -4.53
CA LYS A 257 -13.14 -8.08 -4.96
C LYS A 257 -14.33 -7.66 -4.08
N ALA A 258 -14.20 -7.80 -2.77
CA ALA A 258 -15.26 -7.46 -1.83
C ALA A 258 -15.70 -5.98 -1.94
N HIS A 259 -14.75 -5.06 -2.20
CA HIS A 259 -15.07 -3.67 -2.43
C HIS A 259 -15.86 -3.46 -3.73
N LEU A 260 -15.38 -4.03 -4.84
CA LEU A 260 -16.03 -3.86 -6.16
C LEU A 260 -17.44 -4.42 -6.16
N GLU A 261 -17.66 -5.56 -5.52
CA GLU A 261 -18.99 -6.15 -5.37
C GLU A 261 -19.93 -5.23 -4.57
N LYS A 262 -19.43 -4.52 -3.55
CA LYS A 262 -20.27 -3.62 -2.74
C LYS A 262 -20.85 -2.45 -3.55
N VAL A 263 -20.12 -1.97 -4.56
CA VAL A 263 -20.47 -0.78 -5.36
C VAL A 263 -20.87 -1.12 -6.80
N ARG A 264 -21.12 -2.40 -7.07
CA ARG A 264 -21.44 -2.92 -8.40
C ARG A 264 -22.71 -2.31 -9.01
N ALA A 265 -22.73 -2.25 -10.33
CA ALA A 265 -23.87 -1.72 -11.09
C ALA A 265 -25.00 -2.75 -11.32
N TYR A 266 -24.67 -4.06 -11.29
CA TYR A 266 -25.56 -5.20 -11.54
C TYR A 266 -24.94 -6.49 -10.92
N ASP A 267 -25.60 -7.63 -11.09
CA ASP A 267 -25.34 -8.86 -10.30
C ASP A 267 -24.78 -10.05 -11.11
N ASP A 268 -24.42 -9.87 -12.39
CA ASP A 268 -23.87 -10.98 -13.18
C ASP A 268 -22.39 -11.24 -12.84
N GLN A 269 -21.94 -12.47 -13.07
CA GLN A 269 -20.55 -12.86 -12.83
C GLN A 269 -20.08 -13.79 -13.95
N GLN A 270 -19.55 -13.19 -15.01
CA GLN A 270 -19.03 -13.91 -16.17
C GLN A 270 -17.86 -13.11 -16.75
N ILE A 271 -16.74 -13.76 -17.05
CA ILE A 271 -15.59 -13.06 -17.64
C ILE A 271 -15.61 -13.06 -19.18
N PHE A 272 -16.41 -13.94 -19.78
CA PHE A 272 -16.52 -14.18 -21.21
C PHE A 272 -17.89 -13.76 -21.77
#